data_AF-A0A6A6WUW7-F1
#
_entry.id   AF-A0A6A6WUW7-F1
#
_cell.length_a   1.000
_cell.length_b   1.000
_cell.length_c   1.000
_cell.angle_alpha   90.00
_cell.angle_beta   90.00
_cell.angle_gamma   90.00
#
_symmetry.space_group_name_H-M   'P 1'
#
loop_
_entity.id
_entity.type
_entity.pdbx_description
1 polymer ?
#
loop_
_entity_poly.entity_id
_entity_poly.type
_entity_poly.pdbx_seq_one_letter_code
_entity_poly.pdbx_strand_id
1 'polypeptide(L)'
;MTRTWHDLNRLLQRIPDDRIYPPITSSISTVSDTGQENLFIKRPKLLCLDNEEETKLLPQMLLEEAEVLEFLKQHQHPNLIRYHGCTTNRGRITGIALDKYEVILQYRYEDVPHDLDIATCMNGIRAGVEHLHSLGFAHNDINPTNIALDSKDTPIILDFGSCKKFGEELLSGGTYGWIDDDYSLSDRCHDHSAMDKIEAWLTKKKDTKAKECV
;
A
#
# COMPACT_ATOMS: atom_id res chain seq x y z
N MET A 1 -28.33 6.89 28.86
CA MET A 1 -29.08 7.63 27.81
C MET A 1 -28.72 7.05 26.47
N THR A 2 -29.66 6.41 25.79
CA THR A 2 -29.49 5.90 24.42
C THR A 2 -29.60 7.08 23.46
N ARG A 3 -28.49 7.47 22.81
CA ARG A 3 -28.53 8.47 21.73
C ARG A 3 -29.34 7.91 20.56
N THR A 4 -30.31 8.67 20.06
CA THR A 4 -31.08 8.27 18.88
C THR A 4 -30.26 8.53 17.61
N TRP A 5 -30.60 7.86 16.50
CA TRP A 5 -30.04 8.18 15.18
C TRP A 5 -30.19 9.65 14.81
N HIS A 6 -31.28 10.28 15.25
CA HIS A 6 -31.54 11.70 15.04
C HIS A 6 -30.55 12.60 15.79
N ASP A 7 -30.20 12.21 17.02
CA ASP A 7 -29.19 12.92 17.83
C ASP A 7 -27.79 12.78 17.23
N LEU A 8 -27.45 11.61 16.68
CA LEU A 8 -26.16 11.39 16.00
C LEU A 8 -26.03 12.27 14.76
N ASN A 9 -27.05 12.31 13.89
CA ASN A 9 -27.02 13.13 12.69
C ASN A 9 -26.92 14.64 12.98
N ARG A 10 -27.47 15.11 14.11
CA ARG A 10 -27.34 16.51 14.53
C ARG A 10 -25.93 16.88 15.01
N LEU A 11 -25.15 15.89 15.43
CA LEU A 11 -23.78 16.07 15.93
C LEU A 11 -22.72 15.85 14.86
N LEU A 12 -23.06 15.21 13.74
CA LEU A 12 -22.14 15.03 12.61
C LEU A 12 -21.85 16.38 11.96
N GLN A 13 -20.56 16.69 11.83
CA GLN A 13 -20.09 17.85 11.09
C GLN A 13 -19.47 17.38 9.78
N ARG A 14 -19.76 18.11 8.70
CA ARG A 14 -19.09 17.89 7.42
C ARG A 14 -17.63 18.27 7.56
N ILE A 15 -16.75 17.36 7.17
CA ILE A 15 -15.32 17.65 7.04
C ILE A 15 -15.13 18.34 5.68
N PRO A 16 -14.49 19.52 5.64
CA PRO A 16 -14.20 20.21 4.38
C PRO A 16 -13.41 19.32 3.41
N ASP A 17 -13.77 19.35 2.12
CA ASP A 17 -13.17 18.46 1.12
C ASP A 17 -11.64 18.68 0.99
N ASP A 18 -11.17 19.90 1.19
CA ASP A 18 -9.76 20.30 1.13
C ASP A 18 -8.91 19.77 2.31
N ARG A 19 -9.56 19.31 3.38
CA ARG A 19 -8.89 18.61 4.50
C ARG A 19 -8.56 17.15 4.19
N ILE A 20 -9.10 16.59 3.10
CA ILE A 20 -8.94 15.17 2.75
C ILE A 20 -8.41 15.00 1.33
N TYR A 21 -8.94 15.79 0.39
CA TYR A 21 -8.76 15.58 -1.04
C TYR A 21 -7.91 16.71 -1.64
N PRO A 22 -6.68 16.43 -2.11
CA PRO A 22 -5.84 17.43 -2.74
C PRO A 22 -6.40 17.83 -4.11
N PRO A 23 -6.09 19.04 -4.61
CA PRO A 23 -6.39 19.40 -5.99
C PRO A 23 -5.62 18.50 -6.97
N ILE A 24 -6.21 18.18 -8.11
CA ILE A 24 -5.50 17.45 -9.16
C ILE A 24 -4.49 18.37 -9.87
N THR A 25 -3.32 17.81 -10.21
CA THR A 25 -2.28 18.47 -11.01
C THR A 25 -2.32 17.99 -12.46
N SER A 26 -1.76 18.76 -13.39
CA SER A 26 -1.77 18.40 -14.82
C SER A 26 -0.93 17.18 -15.17
N SER A 27 -0.06 16.73 -14.26
CA SER A 27 0.76 15.52 -14.42
C SER A 27 0.01 14.24 -14.09
N ILE A 28 -1.09 14.31 -13.33
CA ILE A 28 -1.80 13.13 -12.83
C ILE A 28 -2.85 12.67 -13.85
N SER A 29 -2.73 11.40 -14.27
CA SER A 29 -3.70 10.71 -15.10
C SER A 29 -5.03 10.57 -14.36
N THR A 30 -6.15 10.65 -15.08
CA THR A 30 -7.49 10.41 -14.52
C THR A 30 -8.14 9.19 -15.15
N VAL A 31 -9.02 8.55 -14.39
CA VAL A 31 -9.87 7.46 -14.89
C VAL A 31 -11.31 7.94 -14.98
N SER A 32 -11.98 7.60 -16.08
CA SER A 32 -13.42 7.83 -16.25
C SER A 32 -14.24 6.96 -15.31
N ASP A 33 -15.51 7.33 -15.09
CA ASP A 33 -16.46 6.53 -14.30
C ASP A 33 -16.79 5.17 -14.94
N THR A 34 -16.67 5.06 -16.27
CA THR A 34 -16.87 3.81 -17.00
C THR A 34 -15.67 2.87 -16.84
N GLY A 35 -15.91 1.63 -16.37
CA GLY A 35 -14.88 0.59 -16.25
C GLY A 35 -14.22 0.48 -14.86
N GLN A 36 -14.65 1.30 -13.89
CA GLN A 36 -14.12 1.27 -12.52
C GLN A 36 -14.53 0.01 -11.74
N GLU A 37 -15.57 -0.71 -12.18
CA GLU A 37 -16.10 -1.89 -11.48
C GLU A 37 -15.08 -3.03 -11.33
N ASN A 38 -14.06 -3.05 -12.20
CA ASN A 38 -12.98 -4.05 -12.18
C ASN A 38 -11.71 -3.54 -11.48
N LEU A 39 -11.72 -2.31 -10.98
CA LEU A 39 -10.58 -1.68 -10.31
C LEU A 39 -10.77 -1.62 -8.80
N PHE A 40 -9.66 -1.65 -8.08
CA PHE A 40 -9.65 -1.29 -6.67
C PHE A 40 -9.42 0.22 -6.55
N ILE A 41 -10.39 0.94 -5.97
CA ILE A 41 -10.28 2.37 -5.71
C ILE A 41 -9.79 2.58 -4.28
N LYS A 42 -8.49 2.82 -4.12
CA LYS A 42 -7.87 3.16 -2.83
C LYS A 42 -8.28 4.58 -2.44
N ARG A 43 -8.98 4.74 -1.32
CA ARG A 43 -9.38 6.04 -0.77
C ARG A 43 -8.54 6.39 0.46
N PRO A 44 -8.39 7.70 0.79
CA PRO A 44 -7.72 8.11 2.02
C PRO A 44 -8.32 7.43 3.25
N LYS A 45 -7.46 6.86 4.10
CA LYS A 45 -7.88 6.27 5.38
C LYS A 45 -8.20 7.41 6.35
N LEU A 46 -9.47 7.54 6.73
CA LEU A 46 -9.96 8.62 7.61
C LEU A 46 -9.81 8.30 9.11
N LEU A 47 -8.88 7.42 9.48
CA LEU A 47 -8.71 6.94 10.85
C LEU A 47 -8.09 8.00 11.78
N CYS A 48 -7.43 9.03 11.21
CA CYS A 48 -6.74 10.09 11.94
C CYS A 48 -7.54 11.39 12.08
N LEU A 49 -8.85 11.38 11.79
CA LEU A 49 -9.69 12.59 11.85
C LEU A 49 -9.79 13.22 13.24
N ASP A 50 -9.53 12.44 14.29
CA ASP A 50 -9.54 12.90 15.67
C ASP A 50 -8.24 13.65 16.05
N ASN A 51 -7.18 13.52 15.24
CA ASN A 51 -5.93 14.25 15.39
C ASN A 51 -5.82 15.35 14.32
N GLU A 52 -5.88 16.61 14.76
CA GLU A 52 -5.89 17.75 13.85
C GLU A 52 -4.59 17.88 13.03
N GLU A 53 -3.43 17.53 13.61
CA GLU A 53 -2.14 17.59 12.92
C GLU A 53 -2.02 16.48 11.87
N GLU A 54 -2.40 15.25 12.19
CA GLU A 54 -2.40 14.14 11.22
C GLU A 54 -3.40 14.38 10.08
N THR A 55 -4.57 14.95 10.38
CA THR A 55 -5.56 15.28 9.35
C THR A 55 -5.02 16.28 8.33
N LYS A 56 -4.13 17.21 8.73
CA LYS A 56 -3.52 18.18 7.79
C LYS A 56 -2.62 17.51 6.75
N LEU A 57 -2.11 16.31 7.05
CA LEU A 57 -1.23 15.56 6.17
C LEU A 57 -1.97 14.71 5.14
N LEU A 58 -3.25 14.38 5.37
CA LEU A 58 -4.04 13.50 4.47
C LEU A 58 -4.01 13.93 3.00
N PRO A 59 -4.25 15.20 2.64
CA PRO A 59 -4.21 15.61 1.23
C PRO A 59 -2.81 15.44 0.63
N GLN A 60 -1.76 15.73 1.41
CA GLN A 60 -0.37 15.60 0.98
C GLN A 60 -0.02 14.12 0.75
N MET A 61 -0.34 13.24 1.71
CA MET A 61 -0.08 11.80 1.58
C MET A 61 -0.75 11.20 0.33
N LEU A 62 -2.01 11.56 0.07
CA LEU A 62 -2.72 11.08 -1.12
C LEU A 62 -2.08 11.61 -2.42
N LEU A 63 -1.65 12.87 -2.43
CA LEU A 63 -0.99 13.46 -3.59
C LEU A 63 0.37 12.83 -3.86
N GLU A 64 1.19 12.66 -2.82
CA GLU A 64 2.53 12.07 -2.93
C GLU A 64 2.46 10.62 -3.42
N GLU A 65 1.53 9.82 -2.91
CA GLU A 65 1.31 8.46 -3.41
C GLU A 65 0.89 8.46 -4.89
N ALA A 66 -0.03 9.35 -5.28
CA ALA A 66 -0.46 9.48 -6.67
C ALA A 66 0.69 9.90 -7.60
N GLU A 67 1.56 10.82 -7.17
CA GLU A 67 2.72 11.27 -7.93
C GLU A 67 3.76 10.17 -8.12
N VAL A 68 4.04 9.38 -7.08
CA VAL A 68 4.91 8.21 -7.16
C VAL A 68 4.33 7.19 -8.15
N LEU A 69 3.05 6.86 -8.04
CA LEU A 69 2.40 5.89 -8.93
C LEU A 69 2.34 6.38 -10.38
N GLU A 70 2.14 7.67 -10.61
CA GLU A 70 2.20 8.28 -11.94
C GLU A 70 3.60 8.15 -12.55
N PHE A 71 4.65 8.33 -11.76
CA PHE A 71 6.02 8.10 -12.20
C PHE A 71 6.29 6.61 -12.51
N LEU A 72 5.84 5.71 -11.64
CA LEU A 72 6.02 4.26 -11.81
C LEU A 72 5.20 3.70 -12.98
N LYS A 73 4.11 4.35 -13.38
CA LYS A 73 3.33 4.00 -14.59
C LYS A 73 4.18 4.03 -15.87
N GLN A 74 5.23 4.85 -15.90
CA GLN A 74 6.19 4.93 -17.02
C GLN A 74 7.33 3.90 -16.90
N HIS A 75 7.47 3.25 -15.74
CA HIS A 75 8.53 2.30 -15.41
C HIS A 75 7.90 1.01 -14.84
N GLN A 76 7.01 0.39 -15.62
CA GLN A 76 6.23 -0.75 -15.14
C GLN A 76 7.09 -1.98 -14.88
N HIS A 77 6.70 -2.75 -13.86
CA HIS A 77 7.34 -4.01 -13.50
C HIS A 77 6.27 -5.02 -13.08
N PRO A 78 6.40 -6.31 -13.46
CA PRO A 78 5.37 -7.33 -13.21
C PRO A 78 5.07 -7.57 -11.73
N ASN A 79 6.01 -7.26 -10.83
CA ASN A 79 5.84 -7.42 -9.38
C ASN A 79 5.43 -6.13 -8.65
N LEU A 80 5.09 -5.05 -9.35
CA LEU A 80 4.52 -3.83 -8.75
C LEU A 80 3.06 -3.69 -9.17
N ILE A 81 2.23 -3.13 -8.27
CA ILE A 81 0.82 -2.87 -8.60
C ILE A 81 0.68 -1.94 -9.80
N ARG A 82 -0.24 -2.30 -10.70
CA ARG A 82 -0.56 -1.47 -11.84
C ARG A 82 -1.53 -0.37 -11.45
N TYR A 83 -1.10 0.86 -11.71
CA TYR A 83 -1.88 2.08 -11.52
C TYR A 83 -2.51 2.55 -12.84
N HIS A 84 -3.78 2.95 -12.77
CA HIS A 84 -4.58 3.36 -13.94
C HIS A 84 -4.79 4.87 -14.01
N GLY A 85 -4.69 5.57 -12.89
CA GLY A 85 -5.03 6.99 -12.76
C GLY A 85 -5.74 7.26 -11.43
N CYS A 86 -6.06 8.52 -11.20
CA CYS A 86 -6.87 8.95 -10.07
C CYS A 86 -8.35 9.10 -10.43
N THR A 87 -9.23 8.74 -9.51
CA THR A 87 -10.63 9.19 -9.57
C THR A 87 -10.69 10.63 -9.09
N THR A 88 -11.54 11.44 -9.73
CA THR A 88 -11.66 12.87 -9.37
C THR A 88 -13.09 13.29 -9.16
N ASN A 89 -13.26 14.33 -8.33
CA ASN A 89 -14.53 15.02 -8.19
C ASN A 89 -14.26 16.50 -7.95
N ARG A 90 -14.91 17.39 -8.72
CA ARG A 90 -14.76 18.86 -8.61
C ARG A 90 -13.28 19.32 -8.61
N GLY A 91 -12.45 18.70 -9.45
CA GLY A 91 -11.03 19.04 -9.58
C GLY A 91 -10.14 18.57 -8.41
N ARG A 92 -10.61 17.64 -7.58
CA ARG A 92 -9.83 17.04 -6.49
C ARG A 92 -9.69 15.53 -6.66
N ILE A 93 -8.56 14.98 -6.23
CA ILE A 93 -8.32 13.54 -6.22
C ILE A 93 -9.12 12.92 -5.08
N THR A 94 -9.98 11.96 -5.41
CA THR A 94 -10.83 11.26 -4.42
C THR A 94 -10.39 9.83 -4.17
N GLY A 95 -9.50 9.30 -5.00
CA GLY A 95 -8.96 7.96 -4.89
C GLY A 95 -7.95 7.64 -5.98
N ILE A 96 -7.22 6.55 -5.76
CA ILE A 96 -6.21 6.00 -6.67
C ILE A 96 -6.78 4.69 -7.22
N ALA A 97 -6.84 4.56 -8.54
CA ALA A 97 -7.37 3.37 -9.19
C ALA A 97 -6.25 2.38 -9.54
N LEU A 98 -6.37 1.18 -9.00
CA LEU A 98 -5.36 0.13 -9.07
C LEU A 98 -5.97 -1.19 -9.58
N ASP A 99 -5.12 -2.09 -10.06
CA ASP A 99 -5.53 -3.49 -10.24
C ASP A 99 -6.06 -4.10 -8.93
N LYS A 100 -7.09 -4.93 -9.07
CA LYS A 100 -7.71 -5.64 -7.94
C LYS A 100 -7.08 -7.03 -7.79
N TYR A 101 -6.72 -7.37 -6.56
CA TYR A 101 -6.23 -8.70 -6.18
C TYR A 101 -7.09 -9.26 -5.05
N GLU A 102 -7.36 -10.56 -5.10
CA GLU A 102 -8.26 -11.23 -4.15
C GLU A 102 -7.52 -11.81 -2.94
N VAL A 103 -6.22 -12.06 -3.09
CA VAL A 103 -5.43 -12.80 -2.11
C VAL A 103 -4.21 -11.99 -1.70
N ILE A 104 -4.09 -11.74 -0.40
CA ILE A 104 -2.92 -11.13 0.24
C ILE A 104 -2.02 -12.25 0.78
N LEU A 105 -0.70 -12.06 0.70
CA LEU A 105 0.30 -13.05 1.09
C LEU A 105 0.11 -13.53 2.53
N GLN A 106 -0.22 -12.62 3.46
CA GLN A 106 -0.55 -12.98 4.84
C GLN A 106 -1.63 -14.07 4.91
N TYR A 107 -2.80 -13.82 4.31
CA TYR A 107 -3.94 -14.74 4.35
C TYR A 107 -3.68 -16.02 3.56
N ARG A 108 -2.99 -15.94 2.41
CA ARG A 108 -2.59 -17.12 1.64
C ARG A 108 -1.77 -18.10 2.48
N TYR A 109 -0.89 -17.56 3.30
CA TYR A 109 0.03 -18.33 4.13
C TYR A 109 -0.55 -18.70 5.51
N GLU A 110 -1.61 -18.02 5.97
CA GLU A 110 -2.29 -18.37 7.23
C GLU A 110 -3.44 -19.34 7.03
N ASP A 111 -4.27 -19.13 6.01
CA ASP A 111 -5.59 -19.75 5.92
C ASP A 111 -5.68 -20.86 4.87
N VAL A 112 -4.75 -20.94 3.91
CA VAL A 112 -4.80 -21.90 2.78
C VAL A 112 -3.70 -22.97 2.89
N PRO A 113 -4.01 -24.26 2.67
CA PRO A 113 -3.00 -25.32 2.54
C PRO A 113 -1.91 -24.96 1.51
N HIS A 114 -0.67 -25.30 1.84
CA HIS A 114 0.53 -24.67 1.26
C HIS A 114 1.12 -25.42 0.07
N ASP A 115 0.90 -24.88 -1.13
CA ASP A 115 1.64 -25.22 -2.35
C ASP A 115 2.47 -24.03 -2.88
N LEU A 116 2.55 -22.93 -2.12
CA LEU A 116 3.28 -21.73 -2.53
C LEU A 116 4.78 -22.02 -2.62
N ASP A 117 5.36 -21.82 -3.80
CA ASP A 117 6.81 -21.83 -3.96
C ASP A 117 7.41 -20.54 -3.36
N ILE A 118 7.88 -20.67 -2.12
CA ILE A 118 8.49 -19.58 -1.34
C ILE A 118 9.67 -18.96 -2.11
N ALA A 119 10.49 -19.75 -2.79
CA ALA A 119 11.67 -19.23 -3.49
C ALA A 119 11.23 -18.35 -4.68
N THR A 120 10.27 -18.83 -5.46
CA THR A 120 9.70 -18.06 -6.57
C THR A 120 9.01 -16.79 -6.08
N CYS A 121 8.25 -16.87 -4.97
CA CYS A 121 7.62 -15.71 -4.34
C CYS A 121 8.65 -14.68 -3.87
N MET A 122 9.68 -15.08 -3.11
CA MET A 122 10.72 -14.16 -2.64
C MET A 122 11.51 -13.54 -3.79
N ASN A 123 11.76 -14.29 -4.87
CA ASN A 123 12.42 -13.76 -6.05
C ASN A 123 11.59 -12.67 -6.75
N GLY A 124 10.26 -12.84 -6.83
CA GLY A 124 9.37 -11.82 -7.39
C GLY A 124 9.31 -10.55 -6.52
N ILE A 125 9.22 -10.71 -5.20
CA ILE A 125 9.26 -9.57 -4.26
C ILE A 125 10.58 -8.81 -4.42
N ARG A 126 11.71 -9.52 -4.40
CA ARG A 126 13.04 -8.93 -4.56
C ARG A 126 13.19 -8.21 -5.90
N ALA A 127 12.73 -8.80 -7.00
CA ALA A 127 12.78 -8.17 -8.32
C ALA A 127 11.98 -6.85 -8.36
N GLY A 128 10.79 -6.81 -7.74
CA GLY A 128 9.99 -5.58 -7.64
C GLY A 128 10.69 -4.49 -6.81
N VAL A 129 11.25 -4.86 -5.66
CA VAL A 129 11.98 -3.93 -4.79
C VAL A 129 13.26 -3.42 -5.46
N GLU A 130 14.06 -4.30 -6.07
CA GLU A 130 15.29 -3.91 -6.79
C GLU A 130 14.98 -2.98 -7.97
N HIS A 131 13.88 -3.22 -8.69
CA HIS A 131 13.40 -2.32 -9.73
C HIS A 131 13.10 -0.93 -9.15
N LEU A 132 12.36 -0.85 -8.05
CA LEU A 132 12.07 0.42 -7.36
C LEU A 132 13.36 1.13 -6.91
N HIS A 133 14.29 0.38 -6.34
CA HIS A 133 15.59 0.90 -5.89
C HIS A 133 16.43 1.43 -7.04
N SER A 134 16.38 0.78 -8.21
CA SER A 134 17.08 1.24 -9.42
C SER A 134 16.57 2.60 -9.92
N LEU A 135 15.31 2.93 -9.60
CA LEU A 135 14.69 4.23 -9.88
C LEU A 135 14.96 5.29 -8.80
N GLY A 136 15.68 4.94 -7.73
CA GLY A 136 16.05 5.85 -6.64
C GLY A 136 15.02 5.96 -5.52
N PHE A 137 14.04 5.04 -5.46
CA PHE A 137 12.99 5.01 -4.45
C PHE A 137 13.17 3.84 -3.50
N ALA A 138 12.78 4.00 -2.24
CA ALA A 138 12.49 2.89 -1.33
C ALA A 138 10.98 2.84 -1.08
N HIS A 139 10.46 1.64 -0.82
CA HIS A 139 9.05 1.45 -0.49
C HIS A 139 8.76 1.86 0.96
N ASN A 140 9.68 1.57 1.88
CA ASN A 140 9.63 1.86 3.31
C ASN A 140 8.44 1.25 4.08
N ASP A 141 7.71 0.29 3.50
CA ASP A 141 6.62 -0.41 4.18
C ASP A 141 6.36 -1.80 3.58
N ILE A 142 7.45 -2.50 3.24
CA ILE A 142 7.34 -3.89 2.78
C ILE A 142 6.88 -4.76 3.96
N ASN A 143 5.78 -5.47 3.77
CA ASN A 143 5.24 -6.44 4.73
C ASN A 143 4.26 -7.38 4.01
N PRO A 144 3.86 -8.54 4.58
CA PRO A 144 2.95 -9.49 3.93
C PRO A 144 1.54 -8.96 3.65
N THR A 145 1.10 -7.87 4.29
CA THR A 145 -0.20 -7.25 3.97
C THR A 145 -0.14 -6.33 2.75
N ASN A 146 1.06 -5.82 2.43
CA ASN A 146 1.35 -5.03 1.25
C ASN A 146 1.86 -5.88 0.07
N ILE A 147 1.61 -7.20 0.11
CA ILE A 147 1.93 -8.11 -1.00
C ILE A 147 0.67 -8.89 -1.34
N ALA A 148 0.16 -8.70 -2.56
CA ALA A 148 -0.86 -9.58 -3.13
C ALA A 148 -0.22 -10.74 -3.90
N LEU A 149 -1.02 -11.76 -4.16
CA LEU A 149 -0.72 -12.82 -5.12
C LEU A 149 -1.75 -12.79 -6.24
N ASP A 150 -1.28 -12.86 -7.47
CA ASP A 150 -2.15 -13.04 -8.62
C ASP A 150 -2.63 -14.51 -8.75
N SER A 151 -3.45 -14.79 -9.77
CA SER A 151 -3.97 -16.15 -10.02
C SER A 151 -2.91 -17.23 -10.28
N LYS A 152 -1.63 -16.85 -10.45
CA LYS A 152 -0.50 -17.73 -10.70
C LYS A 152 0.49 -17.74 -9.53
N ASP A 153 0.08 -17.23 -8.35
CA ASP A 153 0.94 -17.03 -7.18
C ASP A 153 2.15 -16.09 -7.47
N THR A 154 2.02 -15.18 -8.44
CA THR A 154 3.01 -14.11 -8.69
C THR A 154 2.82 -13.00 -7.66
N PRO A 155 3.86 -12.61 -6.91
CA PRO A 155 3.75 -11.56 -5.90
C PRO A 155 3.68 -10.18 -6.52
N ILE A 156 2.76 -9.36 -6.02
CA ILE A 156 2.53 -7.98 -6.43
C ILE A 156 2.66 -7.08 -5.22
N ILE A 157 3.64 -6.17 -5.24
CA ILE A 157 3.86 -5.16 -4.21
C ILE A 157 2.76 -4.10 -4.31
N LEU A 158 2.11 -3.83 -3.18
CA LEU A 158 0.98 -2.92 -3.01
C LEU A 158 1.39 -1.73 -2.14
N ASP A 159 0.51 -0.73 -2.07
CA ASP A 159 0.56 0.39 -1.12
C ASP A 159 1.85 1.23 -1.15
N PHE A 160 1.88 2.24 -2.02
CA PHE A 160 3.02 3.13 -2.19
C PHE A 160 2.93 4.39 -1.31
N GLY A 161 2.08 4.38 -0.28
CA GLY A 161 1.84 5.56 0.57
C GLY A 161 3.07 6.04 1.34
N SER A 162 4.02 5.14 1.61
CA SER A 162 5.32 5.44 2.25
C SER A 162 6.48 5.46 1.25
N CYS A 163 6.22 5.25 -0.03
CA CYS A 163 7.27 5.18 -1.05
C CYS A 163 7.83 6.57 -1.30
N LYS A 164 9.17 6.71 -1.21
CA LYS A 164 9.87 7.99 -1.28
C LYS A 164 11.23 7.83 -1.93
N LYS A 165 11.80 8.93 -2.44
CA LYS A 165 13.19 8.90 -2.89
C LYS A 165 14.12 8.75 -1.70
N PHE A 166 15.25 8.10 -1.91
CA PHE A 166 16.25 7.94 -0.86
C PHE A 166 16.63 9.28 -0.22
N GLY A 167 16.62 9.32 1.12
CA GLY A 167 16.94 10.49 1.93
C GLY A 167 15.81 11.51 2.13
N GLU A 168 14.65 11.33 1.50
CA GLU A 168 13.48 12.18 1.78
C GLU A 168 12.81 11.83 3.12
N GLU A 169 12.20 12.82 3.75
CA GLU A 169 11.47 12.65 5.02
C GLU A 169 10.21 11.81 4.82
N LEU A 170 9.98 10.89 5.75
CA LEU A 170 8.80 10.03 5.81
C LEU A 170 7.77 10.64 6.75
N LEU A 171 6.55 10.85 6.23
CA LEU A 171 5.38 11.18 7.05
C LEU A 171 4.88 9.96 7.83
N SER A 172 5.06 8.79 7.24
CA SER A 172 4.77 7.48 7.79
C SER A 172 5.62 6.44 7.07
N GLY A 173 6.05 5.41 7.77
CA GLY A 173 6.78 4.30 7.19
C GLY A 173 6.94 3.19 8.21
N GLY A 174 7.00 1.96 7.71
CA GLY A 174 7.15 0.79 8.53
C GLY A 174 5.86 0.29 9.16
N THR A 175 5.78 -1.02 9.28
CA THR A 175 4.75 -1.71 10.04
C THR A 175 5.39 -2.42 11.23
N TYR A 176 4.81 -2.29 12.43
CA TYR A 176 5.31 -2.96 13.62
C TYR A 176 5.48 -4.47 13.39
N GLY A 177 6.64 -5.00 13.79
CA GLY A 177 7.04 -6.39 13.54
C GLY A 177 7.74 -6.63 12.19
N TRP A 178 7.70 -5.65 11.27
CA TRP A 178 8.35 -5.71 9.95
C TRP A 178 9.52 -4.72 9.81
N ILE A 179 9.72 -3.84 10.79
CA ILE A 179 10.86 -2.90 10.88
C ILE A 179 11.81 -3.26 12.02
N ASP A 180 13.08 -2.88 11.90
CA ASP A 180 14.09 -3.08 12.96
C ASP A 180 14.01 -1.97 14.02
N ASP A 181 14.02 -0.73 13.55
CA ASP A 181 13.93 0.50 14.34
C ASP A 181 12.99 1.49 13.63
N ASP A 182 12.49 2.48 14.38
CA ASP A 182 11.76 3.60 13.81
C ASP A 182 12.70 4.48 12.97
N TYR A 183 12.21 4.95 11.83
CA TYR A 183 13.00 5.77 10.91
C TYR A 183 12.17 6.94 10.36
N SER A 184 12.85 8.06 10.10
CA SER A 184 12.24 9.29 9.58
C SER A 184 12.69 9.65 8.17
N LEU A 185 13.69 8.97 7.63
CA LEU A 185 14.21 9.20 6.27
C LEU A 185 14.03 7.93 5.45
N SER A 186 13.76 8.07 4.16
CA SER A 186 13.64 6.94 3.27
C SER A 186 15.00 6.30 2.97
N ASP A 187 15.09 4.97 3.12
CA ASP A 187 16.30 4.21 2.82
C ASP A 187 15.95 2.80 2.33
N ARG A 188 16.68 2.32 1.34
CA ARG A 188 16.57 0.94 0.81
C ARG A 188 16.84 -0.14 1.87
N CYS A 189 17.60 0.16 2.92
CA CYS A 189 17.90 -0.80 3.97
C CYS A 189 16.64 -1.26 4.72
N HIS A 190 15.60 -0.42 4.79
CA HIS A 190 14.32 -0.76 5.39
C HIS A 190 13.63 -1.88 4.61
N ASP A 191 13.64 -1.79 3.27
CA ASP A 191 13.04 -2.82 2.41
C ASP A 191 13.82 -4.14 2.49
N HIS A 192 15.16 -4.09 2.56
CA HIS A 192 15.97 -5.30 2.74
C HIS A 192 15.67 -6.01 4.06
N SER A 193 15.66 -5.28 5.18
CA SER A 193 15.32 -5.84 6.49
C SER A 193 13.93 -6.47 6.52
N ALA A 194 12.94 -5.78 5.93
CA ALA A 194 11.59 -6.29 5.80
C ALA A 194 11.53 -7.59 4.97
N MET A 195 12.25 -7.66 3.84
CA MET A 195 12.31 -8.87 3.02
C MET A 195 12.93 -10.06 3.77
N ASP A 196 14.02 -9.84 4.52
CA ASP A 196 14.64 -10.89 5.33
C ASP A 196 13.66 -11.44 6.39
N LYS A 197 12.85 -10.56 6.99
CA LYS A 197 11.79 -10.95 7.93
C LYS A 197 10.67 -11.73 7.27
N ILE A 198 10.25 -11.33 6.07
CA ILE A 198 9.23 -12.07 5.30
C ILE A 198 9.74 -13.47 4.95
N GLU A 199 10.98 -13.59 4.49
CA GLU A 199 11.58 -14.89 4.16
C GLU A 199 11.68 -15.80 5.40
N ALA A 200 12.11 -15.25 6.55
CA ALA A 200 12.12 -15.98 7.82
C ALA A 200 10.71 -16.41 8.25
N TRP A 201 9.71 -15.54 8.08
CA TRP A 201 8.31 -15.85 8.40
C TRP A 201 7.72 -16.94 7.51
N LEU A 202 8.01 -16.92 6.21
CA LEU A 202 7.59 -17.93 5.22
C LEU A 202 8.28 -19.29 5.41
N THR A 203 9.50 -19.31 5.93
CA THR A 203 10.25 -20.55 6.18
C THR A 203 9.89 -21.20 7.52
N LYS A 204 9.65 -20.41 8.57
CA LYS A 204 9.37 -20.92 9.93
C LYS A 204 8.11 -21.79 10.05
N LYS A 205 7.01 -21.51 9.31
CA LYS A 205 5.83 -22.40 9.37
C LYS A 205 5.97 -23.64 8.51
N LYS A 206 6.79 -23.62 7.45
CA LYS A 206 7.12 -24.82 6.67
C LYS A 206 7.76 -25.89 7.57
N ASP A 207 8.69 -25.48 8.42
CA ASP A 207 9.39 -26.38 9.35
C ASP A 207 8.50 -26.87 10.51
N THR A 208 7.55 -26.05 10.96
CA THR A 208 6.63 -26.42 12.05
C THR A 208 5.68 -27.53 11.62
N LYS A 209 5.15 -27.46 10.39
CA LYS A 209 4.26 -28.52 9.85
C LYS A 209 5.01 -29.77 9.38
N ALA A 210 6.23 -29.64 8.85
CA ALA A 210 7.07 -30.80 8.51
C ALA A 210 7.34 -31.69 9.74
N LYS A 211 7.34 -31.12 10.95
CA LYS A 211 7.47 -31.84 12.21
C LYS A 211 6.15 -32.40 12.76
N GLU A 212 5.00 -31.92 12.30
CA GLU A 212 3.67 -32.44 12.67
C GLU A 212 3.22 -33.60 11.78
N CYS A 213 3.81 -33.76 10.60
CA CYS A 213 3.53 -34.85 9.65
C CYS A 213 4.49 -36.06 9.74
N VAL A 214 5.38 -36.08 10.74
CA VAL A 214 6.32 -37.19 11.06
C VAL A 214 5.95 -37.77 12.41
#